data_AF-A0A930XX05-F1
#
_entry.id   AF-A0A930XX05-F1
#
_cell.length_a   1.000
_cell.length_b   1.000
_cell.length_c   1.000
_cell.angle_alpha   90.00
_cell.angle_beta   90.00
_cell.angle_gamma   90.00
#
_symmetry.space_group_name_H-M   'P 1'
#
loop_
_entity.id
_entity.type
_entity.pdbx_description
1 polymer ?
#
loop_
_entity_poly.entity_id
_entity_poly.type
_entity_poly.pdbx_seq_one_letter_code
_entity_poly.pdbx_strand_id
1 'polypeptide(L)'
;MSAAPGAVRLAVAPIAWRNDDIEEISELYSVADCLRESVEAGYVGTEAGRSYPRDPAQLKELLDAAGIVMASGWWSGMLRTGTVEDEIARIDAELRLYEGVGADIMFYGEIDGSVQAASEPLSRRP
;
A
#
# COMPACT_ATOMS: atom_id res chain seq x y z
N MET A 1 -10.14 1.63 21.23
CA MET A 1 -11.27 2.54 21.52
C MET A 1 -12.25 2.42 20.36
N SER A 2 -13.51 2.08 20.60
CA SER A 2 -14.51 2.03 19.53
C SER A 2 -14.92 3.47 19.18
N ALA A 3 -14.80 3.86 17.91
CA ALA A 3 -15.20 5.18 17.45
C ALA A 3 -16.74 5.31 17.52
N ALA A 4 -17.25 6.52 17.79
CA ALA A 4 -18.69 6.78 17.80
C ALA A 4 -19.32 6.43 16.43
N PRO A 5 -20.57 5.95 16.37
CA PRO A 5 -21.26 5.70 15.11
C PRO A 5 -21.21 6.94 14.22
N GLY A 6 -20.64 6.80 13.01
CA GLY A 6 -20.46 7.91 12.05
C GLY A 6 -19.11 8.65 12.13
N ALA A 7 -18.21 8.27 13.02
CA ALA A 7 -16.85 8.82 13.05
C ALA A 7 -16.02 8.32 11.86
N VAL A 8 -15.43 9.25 11.11
CA VAL A 8 -14.50 8.94 10.02
C VAL A 8 -13.17 8.50 10.60
N ARG A 9 -12.62 7.41 10.06
CA ARG A 9 -11.26 6.94 10.38
C ARG A 9 -10.30 7.52 9.36
N LEU A 10 -9.22 8.16 9.83
CA LEU A 10 -8.20 8.74 8.96
C LEU A 10 -7.00 7.80 8.87
N ALA A 11 -6.55 7.58 7.64
CA ALA A 11 -5.34 6.83 7.31
C ALA A 11 -4.35 7.73 6.56
N VAL A 12 -3.08 7.35 6.57
CA VAL A 12 -2.02 8.04 5.84
C VAL A 12 -1.22 7.01 5.04
N ALA A 13 -0.93 7.33 3.77
CA ALA A 13 -0.12 6.45 2.93
C ALA A 13 1.36 6.54 3.34
N PRO A 14 2.11 5.42 3.28
CA PRO A 14 3.53 5.40 3.65
C PRO A 14 4.40 6.30 2.76
N ILE A 15 3.90 6.74 1.59
CA ILE A 15 4.60 7.67 0.68
C ILE A 15 5.00 9.01 1.32
N ALA A 16 4.35 9.39 2.43
CA ALA A 16 4.77 10.55 3.22
C ALA A 16 6.16 10.37 3.88
N TRP A 17 6.62 9.12 4.06
CA TRP A 17 7.94 8.78 4.60
C TRP A 17 8.81 7.99 3.61
N ARG A 18 8.21 7.12 2.78
CA ARG A 18 8.91 6.13 1.95
C ARG A 18 8.32 6.05 0.56
N ASN A 19 9.11 6.33 -0.46
CA ASN A 19 8.67 6.32 -1.85
C ASN A 19 9.04 5.01 -2.55
N ASP A 20 8.05 4.26 -3.03
CA ASP A 20 8.27 2.96 -3.69
C ASP A 20 8.91 3.07 -5.09
N ASP A 21 8.91 4.26 -5.70
CA ASP A 21 9.58 4.56 -6.98
C ASP A 21 11.00 5.12 -6.80
N ILE A 22 11.35 5.63 -5.61
CA ILE A 22 12.65 6.24 -5.30
C ILE A 22 13.23 5.56 -4.05
N GLU A 23 14.02 4.51 -4.28
CA GLU A 23 14.57 3.64 -3.24
C GLU A 23 15.43 4.41 -2.22
N GLU A 24 16.21 5.40 -2.67
CA GLU A 24 17.12 6.18 -1.82
C GLU A 24 16.38 7.01 -0.76
N ILE A 25 15.14 7.43 -1.04
CA ILE A 25 14.30 8.14 -0.07
C ILE A 25 13.71 7.13 0.94
N SER A 26 13.34 5.95 0.46
CA SER A 26 12.78 4.87 1.27
C SER A 26 13.76 4.27 2.28
N GLU A 27 15.07 4.37 2.05
CA GLU A 27 16.09 3.90 2.99
C GLU A 27 16.31 4.83 4.19
N LEU A 28 15.84 6.07 4.11
CA LEU A 28 15.99 7.05 5.20
C LEU A 28 15.09 6.73 6.42
N TYR A 29 14.04 5.93 6.21
CA TYR A 29 13.06 5.57 7.23
C TYR A 29 12.73 4.08 7.18
N SER A 30 12.70 3.42 8.35
CA SER A 30 12.22 2.05 8.43
C SER A 30 10.69 1.98 8.30
N VAL A 31 10.13 0.81 7.95
CA VAL A 31 8.66 0.60 7.99
C VAL A 31 8.14 0.87 9.41
N ALA A 32 8.85 0.40 10.44
CA ALA A 32 8.44 0.57 11.82
C ALA A 32 8.38 2.05 12.24
N ASP A 33 9.34 2.87 11.80
CA ASP A 33 9.32 4.31 12.06
C ASP A 33 8.16 5.00 11.36
N CYS A 34 7.91 4.67 10.09
CA CYS A 34 6.76 5.18 9.35
C CYS A 34 5.43 4.87 10.07
N LEU A 35 5.24 3.65 10.56
CA LEU A 35 4.02 3.26 11.28
C LEU A 35 3.92 3.97 12.64
N ARG A 36 5.02 4.02 13.40
CA ARG A 36 5.09 4.71 14.69
C ARG A 36 4.71 6.19 14.53
N GLU A 37 5.33 6.89 13.58
CA GLU A 37 5.08 8.32 13.35
C GLU A 37 3.67 8.58 12.80
N SER A 38 3.11 7.66 12.02
CA SER A 38 1.70 7.73 11.59
C SER A 38 0.74 7.72 12.79
N VAL A 39 0.98 6.84 13.77
CA VAL A 39 0.18 6.77 15.00
C VAL A 39 0.41 7.99 15.89
N GLU A 40 1.65 8.45 16.03
CA GLU A 40 1.98 9.68 16.78
C GLU A 40 1.27 10.91 16.18
N ALA A 41 1.11 10.97 14.86
CA ALA A 41 0.36 12.00 14.16
C ALA A 41 -1.17 11.87 14.28
N GLY A 42 -1.68 10.79 14.89
CA GLY A 42 -3.10 10.56 15.16
C GLY A 42 -3.84 9.77 14.08
N TYR A 43 -3.14 9.20 13.10
CA TYR A 43 -3.75 8.31 12.13
C TYR A 43 -4.01 6.93 12.74
N VAL A 44 -5.09 6.29 12.28
CA VAL A 44 -5.53 4.97 12.77
C VAL A 44 -5.43 3.90 11.70
N GLY A 45 -4.89 4.24 10.53
CA GLY A 45 -4.67 3.33 9.41
C GLY A 45 -3.51 3.77 8.52
N THR A 46 -2.94 2.82 7.78
CA THR A 46 -1.93 3.04 6.74
C THR A 46 -2.35 2.38 5.42
N GLU A 47 -1.64 2.66 4.35
CA GLU A 47 -1.75 1.87 3.11
C GLU A 47 -0.59 0.88 2.97
N ALA A 48 -0.78 -0.16 2.17
CA ALA A 48 0.29 -1.09 1.83
C ALA A 48 1.35 -0.38 0.97
N GLY A 49 2.62 -0.55 1.34
CA GLY A 49 3.76 -0.15 0.50
C GLY A 49 4.54 -1.36 0.03
N ARG A 50 5.29 -1.24 -1.07
CA ARG A 50 6.14 -2.31 -1.63
C ARG A 50 7.12 -2.87 -0.61
N SER A 51 7.61 -2.01 0.29
CA SER A 51 8.59 -2.36 1.30
C SER A 51 8.04 -3.08 2.54
N TYR A 52 6.73 -3.33 2.60
CA TYR A 52 6.09 -4.02 3.72
C TYR A 52 6.24 -5.54 3.60
N PRO A 53 6.18 -6.29 4.72
CA PRO A 53 6.17 -7.75 4.67
C PRO A 53 5.06 -8.28 3.75
N ARG A 54 5.40 -9.29 2.94
CA ARG A 54 4.49 -9.94 1.98
C ARG A 54 3.86 -11.22 2.54
N ASP A 55 4.29 -11.61 3.73
CA ASP A 55 3.64 -12.65 4.51
C ASP A 55 2.54 -12.02 5.39
N PRO A 56 1.29 -12.49 5.31
CA PRO A 56 0.19 -11.86 6.04
C PRO A 56 0.35 -11.91 7.56
N ALA A 57 0.97 -12.97 8.10
CA ALA A 57 1.17 -13.09 9.54
C ALA A 57 2.21 -12.08 10.04
N GLN A 58 3.34 -11.96 9.34
CA GLN A 58 4.37 -10.96 9.66
C GLN A 58 3.85 -9.53 9.52
N LEU A 59 3.07 -9.26 8.46
CA LEU A 59 2.48 -7.95 8.25
C LEU A 59 1.47 -7.62 9.37
N LYS A 60 0.62 -8.58 9.72
CA LYS A 60 -0.34 -8.43 10.81
C LYS A 60 0.35 -8.16 12.15
N GLU A 61 1.40 -8.92 12.46
CA GLU A 61 2.21 -8.72 13.68
C GLU A 61 2.78 -7.31 13.75
N LEU A 62 3.34 -6.81 12.64
CA LEU A 62 3.89 -5.46 12.55
C LEU A 62 2.82 -4.37 12.76
N LEU A 63 1.65 -4.52 12.13
CA LEU A 63 0.52 -3.59 12.27
C LEU A 63 -0.06 -3.60 13.70
N ASP A 64 -0.25 -4.78 14.28
CA ASP A 64 -0.76 -4.96 15.64
C ASP A 64 0.23 -4.37 16.67
N ALA A 65 1.54 -4.57 16.47
CA ALA A 65 2.58 -3.99 17.32
C ALA A 65 2.61 -2.46 17.29
N ALA A 66 2.32 -1.85 16.13
CA ALA A 66 2.19 -0.41 16.00
C ALA A 66 0.82 0.13 16.47
N GLY A 67 -0.21 -0.73 16.60
CA GLY A 67 -1.56 -0.32 16.95
C GLY A 67 -2.31 0.40 15.82
N ILE A 68 -1.96 0.09 14.57
CA ILE A 68 -2.51 0.69 13.34
C ILE A 68 -3.10 -0.40 12.45
N VAL A 69 -4.13 -0.08 11.65
CA VAL A 69 -4.71 -1.07 10.71
C VAL A 69 -4.24 -0.81 9.29
N MET A 70 -4.34 -1.84 8.45
CA MET A 70 -4.26 -1.65 7.01
C MET A 70 -5.60 -1.09 6.50
N ALA A 71 -5.58 0.09 5.88
CA ALA A 71 -6.76 0.75 5.36
C ALA A 71 -7.00 0.41 3.88
N SER A 72 -5.93 0.33 3.09
CA SER A 72 -5.99 0.04 1.65
C SER A 72 -4.61 -0.34 1.10
N GLY A 73 -4.50 -0.55 -0.21
CA GLY A 73 -3.22 -0.54 -0.91
C GLY A 73 -3.38 -0.45 -2.42
N TRP A 74 -2.27 -0.15 -3.10
CA TRP A 74 -2.22 0.09 -4.54
C TRP A 74 -1.98 -1.19 -5.33
N TRP A 75 -2.69 -1.34 -6.44
CA TRP A 75 -2.46 -2.38 -7.44
C TRP A 75 -2.32 -1.79 -8.84
N SER A 76 -1.21 -2.12 -9.49
CA SER A 76 -0.89 -1.74 -10.86
C SER A 76 -1.48 -2.72 -11.87
N GLY A 77 -2.60 -2.30 -12.46
CA GLY A 77 -3.37 -3.03 -13.46
C GLY A 77 -2.79 -2.96 -14.87
N MET A 78 -2.92 -4.05 -15.63
CA MET A 78 -2.43 -4.15 -17.02
C MET A 78 -3.51 -4.65 -18.01
N LEU A 79 -4.79 -4.42 -17.72
CA LEU A 79 -5.91 -4.95 -18.51
C LEU A 79 -5.92 -4.41 -19.94
N ARG A 80 -5.38 -3.21 -20.19
CA ARG A 80 -5.33 -2.67 -21.56
C ARG A 80 -4.44 -3.50 -22.50
N THR A 81 -3.44 -4.18 -21.96
CA THR A 81 -2.45 -4.97 -22.72
C THR A 81 -2.50 -6.47 -22.43
N GLY A 82 -3.25 -6.88 -21.42
CA GLY A 82 -3.40 -8.27 -20.96
C GLY A 82 -4.83 -8.78 -21.09
N THR A 83 -5.13 -9.83 -20.32
CA THR A 83 -6.45 -10.44 -20.21
C THR A 83 -6.99 -10.33 -18.78
N VAL A 84 -8.30 -10.49 -18.61
CA VAL A 84 -8.93 -10.51 -17.29
C VAL A 84 -8.42 -11.70 -16.47
N GLU A 85 -8.25 -12.84 -17.11
CA GLU A 85 -7.77 -14.07 -16.50
C GLU A 85 -6.34 -13.92 -15.95
N ASP A 86 -5.45 -13.32 -16.73
CA ASP A 86 -4.07 -13.05 -16.29
C ASP A 86 -4.03 -12.03 -15.15
N GLU A 87 -4.90 -11.02 -15.20
CA GLU A 87 -4.98 -10.00 -14.15
C GLU A 87 -5.47 -10.59 -12.83
N ILE A 88 -6.51 -11.44 -12.87
CA ILE A 88 -7.00 -12.18 -11.70
C ILE A 88 -5.91 -13.08 -11.12
N ALA A 89 -5.14 -13.76 -11.97
CA ALA A 89 -4.05 -14.60 -11.51
C ALA A 89 -2.92 -13.80 -10.84
N ARG A 90 -2.60 -12.60 -11.37
CA ARG A 90 -1.57 -11.71 -10.79
C ARG A 90 -1.99 -11.12 -9.45
N ILE A 91 -3.24 -10.68 -9.33
CA ILE A 91 -3.74 -9.94 -8.15
C ILE A 91 -4.03 -10.85 -6.95
N ASP A 92 -4.24 -12.16 -7.16
CA ASP A 92 -4.62 -13.13 -6.13
C ASP A 92 -3.72 -13.09 -4.88
N ALA A 93 -2.40 -13.00 -5.05
CA ALA A 93 -1.47 -12.94 -3.94
C ALA A 93 -1.64 -11.67 -3.09
N GLU A 94 -1.95 -10.53 -3.72
CA GLU A 94 -2.20 -9.26 -3.02
C GLU A 94 -3.53 -9.31 -2.26
N LEU A 95 -4.58 -9.85 -2.87
CA LEU A 95 -5.88 -9.99 -2.22
C LEU A 95 -5.80 -10.89 -0.98
N ARG A 96 -5.05 -11.99 -1.04
CA ARG A 96 -4.81 -12.86 0.13
C ARG A 96 -4.02 -12.16 1.23
N LEU A 97 -3.08 -11.30 0.85
CA LEU A 97 -2.36 -10.46 1.82
C LEU A 97 -3.33 -9.55 2.56
N TYR A 98 -4.23 -8.89 1.83
CA TYR A 98 -5.19 -7.93 2.40
C TYR A 98 -6.23 -8.64 3.26
N GLU A 99 -6.76 -9.77 2.80
CA GLU A 99 -7.63 -10.63 3.60
C GLU A 99 -6.97 -11.04 4.91
N GLY A 100 -5.70 -11.47 4.87
CA GLY A 100 -4.96 -11.90 6.05
C GLY A 100 -4.71 -10.80 7.10
N VAL A 101 -4.80 -9.53 6.71
CA VAL A 101 -4.63 -8.37 7.61
C VAL A 101 -5.92 -7.58 7.83
N GLY A 102 -7.04 -8.03 7.25
CA GLY A 102 -8.35 -7.40 7.39
C GLY A 102 -8.50 -6.07 6.65
N ALA A 103 -7.82 -5.90 5.51
CA ALA A 103 -8.01 -4.77 4.62
C ALA A 103 -9.05 -5.09 3.53
N ASP A 104 -10.06 -4.23 3.40
CA ASP A 104 -11.18 -4.44 2.47
C ASP A 104 -11.08 -3.60 1.18
N ILE A 105 -10.11 -2.69 1.11
CA ILE A 105 -10.00 -1.69 0.04
C ILE A 105 -8.71 -1.92 -0.75
N MET A 106 -8.83 -1.93 -2.07
CA MET A 106 -7.71 -1.89 -2.99
C MET A 106 -7.92 -0.77 -4.00
N PHE A 107 -6.89 0.03 -4.22
CA PHE A 107 -6.84 1.01 -5.28
C PHE A 107 -6.26 0.37 -6.53
N TYR A 108 -7.14 0.01 -7.46
CA TYR A 108 -6.75 -0.48 -8.76
C TYR A 108 -6.48 0.71 -9.70
N GLY A 109 -5.26 0.83 -10.19
CA GLY A 109 -4.91 1.77 -11.25
C GLY A 109 -4.46 1.05 -12.50
N GLU A 110 -5.14 1.25 -13.62
CA GLU A 110 -4.61 0.84 -14.93
C GLU A 110 -3.36 1.67 -15.24
N ILE A 111 -2.22 1.00 -15.41
CA ILE A 111 -0.91 1.66 -15.58
C ILE A 111 -0.31 1.48 -16.96
N ASP A 112 -1.07 1.05 -17.95
CA ASP A 112 -0.55 1.03 -19.31
C ASP A 112 -0.04 2.43 -19.75
N GLY A 113 1.13 2.42 -20.40
CA GLY A 113 1.81 3.64 -20.85
C GLY A 113 2.35 4.50 -19.69
N SER A 114 2.30 4.00 -18.46
CA SER A 114 2.92 4.66 -17.32
C SER A 114 4.45 4.59 -17.40
N VAL A 115 5.10 5.63 -16.88
CA VAL A 115 6.55 5.68 -16.63
C VAL A 115 6.87 5.50 -15.14
N GLN A 116 5.90 5.02 -14.36
CA GLN A 116 6.08 4.70 -12.95
C GLN A 116 7.23 3.70 -12.77
N ALA A 117 8.08 3.91 -11.76
CA ALA A 117 9.31 3.17 -11.51
C ALA A 117 10.31 3.13 -12.70
N ALA A 118 10.11 3.98 -13.71
CA ALA A 118 10.94 4.06 -14.91
C ALA A 118 11.77 5.36 -14.90
N SER A 119 12.90 5.39 -15.60
CA SER A 119 13.79 6.56 -15.66
C SER A 119 13.46 7.49 -16.83
N GLU A 120 12.24 7.38 -17.36
CA GLU A 120 11.75 8.12 -18.52
C GLU A 120 10.92 9.34 -18.08
N PRO A 121 11.15 10.52 -18.68
CA PRO A 121 10.32 11.68 -18.39
C PRO A 121 8.91 11.47 -18.95
N LEU A 122 7.89 11.91 -18.21
CA LEU A 122 6.49 11.81 -18.62
C LEU A 122 6.19 12.35 -20.04
N SER A 123 6.95 13.37 -20.47
CA SER A 123 6.89 13.92 -21.83
C SER A 123 7.22 12.91 -22.95
N ARG A 124 7.81 11.77 -22.61
CA ARG A 124 8.23 10.69 -23.52
C ARG A 124 7.55 9.36 -23.17
N ARG A 125 6.39 9.41 -22.50
CA ARG A 125 5.61 8.20 -22.20
C ARG A 125 5.33 7.38 -23.49
N PRO A 126 5.29 6.04 -23.40
CA PRO A 126 5.01 5.16 -24.54
C PRO A 126 3.70 5.47 -25.26
#